data_AF-A0ABD0QLC8-F1
#
_entry.id   AF-A0ABD0QLC8-F1
#
_cell.length_a   1.000
_cell.length_b   1.000
_cell.length_c   1.000
_cell.angle_alpha   90.00
_cell.angle_beta   90.00
_cell.angle_gamma   90.00
#
_symmetry.space_group_name_H-M   'P 1'
#
loop_
_entity.id
_entity.type
_entity.pdbx_description
1 polymer ?
#
loop_
_entity_poly.entity_id
_entity_poly.type
_entity_poly.pdbx_seq_one_letter_code
_entity_poly.pdbx_strand_id
1 'polypeptide(L)'
;MPAVTGSPVPKEKMDAAVEELNASLKTFEDKFLQSRPFVIGDKISLADLVAIVEIMQPVGTGLDVFQGRPALSAWRDRVKKEIGVEVFDEAHKTIMNVDALAQAFESKGIP
;
A
#
# COMPACT_ATOMS: atom_id res chain seq x y z
N MET A 1 -14.58 -4.16 11.80
CA MET A 1 -13.96 -5.38 12.37
C MET A 1 -12.90 -5.84 11.38
N PRO A 2 -11.68 -6.21 11.79
CA PRO A 2 -10.64 -6.67 10.87
C PRO A 2 -11.11 -7.92 10.11
N ALA A 3 -10.92 -7.93 8.79
CA ALA A 3 -11.40 -9.01 7.93
C ALA A 3 -10.75 -10.37 8.24
N VAL A 4 -9.48 -10.36 8.67
CA VAL A 4 -8.70 -11.59 8.92
C VAL A 4 -8.91 -12.12 10.33
N THR A 5 -8.75 -11.28 11.37
CA THR A 5 -8.78 -11.76 12.77
C THR A 5 -10.18 -11.84 13.37
N GLY A 6 -11.18 -11.23 12.71
CA GLY A 6 -12.58 -11.22 13.17
C GLY A 6 -12.80 -10.59 14.56
N SER A 7 -11.78 -9.96 15.14
CA SER A 7 -11.77 -9.51 16.54
C SER A 7 -11.75 -7.98 16.63
N PRO A 8 -12.56 -7.35 17.50
CA PRO A 8 -12.56 -5.90 17.66
C PRO A 8 -11.18 -5.35 18.02
N VAL A 9 -10.84 -4.20 17.44
CA VAL A 9 -9.60 -3.46 17.74
C VAL A 9 -9.99 -2.20 18.53
N PRO A 10 -9.33 -1.91 19.67
CA PRO A 10 -9.56 -0.66 20.40
C PRO A 10 -9.34 0.56 19.50
N LYS A 11 -10.16 1.60 19.67
CA LYS A 11 -10.11 2.80 18.82
C LYS A 11 -8.73 3.47 18.89
N GLU A 12 -8.17 3.56 20.10
CA GLU A 12 -6.87 4.18 20.37
C GLU A 12 -5.74 3.47 19.60
N LYS A 13 -5.84 2.14 19.47
CA LYS A 13 -4.87 1.34 18.70
C LYS A 13 -5.01 1.59 17.20
N MET A 14 -6.24 1.79 16.71
CA MET A 14 -6.47 2.12 15.30
C MET A 14 -5.95 3.52 14.97
N ASP A 15 -6.25 4.50 15.83
CA ASP A 15 -5.80 5.89 15.64
C ASP A 15 -4.27 5.97 15.63
N ALA A 16 -3.60 5.28 16.56
CA ALA A 16 -2.13 5.19 16.59
C ALA A 16 -1.54 4.53 15.34
N ALA A 17 -2.15 3.46 14.82
CA ALA A 17 -1.69 2.81 13.60
C ALA A 17 -1.84 3.72 12.36
N VAL A 18 -2.91 4.51 12.29
CA VAL A 18 -3.11 5.50 11.22
C VAL A 18 -2.09 6.64 11.33
N GLU A 19 -1.75 7.09 12.54
CA GLU A 19 -0.71 8.10 12.76
C GLU A 19 0.67 7.58 12.31
N GLU A 20 1.02 6.35 12.69
CA GLU A 20 2.28 5.70 12.31
C GLU A 20 2.39 5.49 10.79
N LEU A 21 1.29 5.07 10.14
CA LEU A 21 1.22 5.00 8.68
C LEU A 21 1.48 6.37 8.04
N ASN A 22 0.84 7.43 8.53
CA ASN A 22 1.03 8.77 8.00
C ASN A 22 2.47 9.28 8.17
N ALA A 23 3.11 8.98 9.30
CA ALA A 23 4.51 9.29 9.56
C ALA A 23 5.45 8.51 8.62
N SER A 24 5.14 7.24 8.35
CA SER A 24 5.88 6.38 7.42
C SER A 24 5.77 6.90 5.98
N LEU A 25 4.57 7.26 5.53
CA LEU A 25 4.36 7.86 4.20
C LEU A 25 5.10 9.20 4.06
N LYS A 26 5.07 10.04 5.09
CA LYS A 26 5.86 11.28 5.11
C LYS A 26 7.36 11.00 5.02
N THR A 27 7.84 9.98 5.73
CA THR A 27 9.25 9.56 5.67
C THR A 27 9.61 9.04 4.29
N PHE A 28 8.73 8.26 3.68
CA PHE A 28 8.87 7.80 2.30
C PHE A 28 9.03 8.97 1.33
N GLU A 29 8.13 9.95 1.40
CA GLU A 29 8.18 11.15 0.56
C GLU A 29 9.45 11.99 0.82
N ASP A 30 9.77 12.31 2.07
CA ASP A 30 10.83 13.26 2.41
C ASP A 30 12.25 12.68 2.31
N LYS A 31 12.41 11.37 2.51
CA LYS A 31 13.73 10.72 2.61
C LYS A 31 14.05 9.85 1.43
N PHE A 32 13.05 9.13 0.91
CA PHE A 32 13.26 8.14 -0.14
C PHE A 32 12.87 8.70 -1.51
N LEU A 33 11.61 9.08 -1.73
CA LEU A 33 11.17 9.58 -3.03
C LEU A 33 11.75 10.97 -3.35
N GLN A 34 11.62 11.91 -2.42
CA GLN A 34 12.00 13.31 -2.58
C GLN A 34 11.38 13.91 -3.87
N SER A 35 12.20 14.59 -4.68
CA SER A 35 11.80 15.13 -5.98
C SER A 35 12.06 14.19 -7.16
N ARG A 36 12.48 12.94 -6.89
CA ARG A 36 12.84 11.97 -7.94
C ARG A 36 11.60 11.26 -8.50
N PRO A 37 11.66 10.76 -9.74
CA PRO A 37 10.54 10.01 -10.29
C PRO A 37 10.34 8.65 -9.61
N PHE A 38 11.42 7.98 -9.17
CA PHE A 38 11.44 6.71 -8.45
C PHE A 38 12.36 6.77 -7.21
N VAL A 39 12.25 5.78 -6.32
CA VAL A 39 12.91 5.77 -5.00
C VAL A 39 14.43 5.89 -5.07
N ILE A 40 15.07 5.27 -6.07
CA ILE A 40 16.54 5.26 -6.19
C ILE A 40 17.05 6.21 -7.30
N GLY A 41 16.18 6.72 -8.18
CA GLY A 41 16.59 7.60 -9.27
C GLY A 41 15.56 7.70 -10.40
N ASP A 42 16.05 7.70 -11.65
CA ASP A 42 15.23 7.95 -12.84
C ASP A 42 14.55 6.71 -13.42
N LYS A 43 14.83 5.52 -12.88
CA LYS A 43 14.25 4.25 -13.31
C LYS A 43 13.66 3.51 -12.13
N ILE A 44 12.63 2.71 -12.41
CA ILE A 44 12.04 1.80 -11.43
C ILE A 44 13.10 0.84 -10.89
N SER A 45 12.99 0.53 -9.61
CA SER A 45 13.88 -0.39 -8.90
C SER A 45 13.08 -1.34 -8.01
N LEU A 46 13.78 -2.31 -7.41
CA LEU A 46 13.17 -3.18 -6.40
C LEU A 46 12.59 -2.39 -5.21
N ALA A 47 13.17 -1.24 -4.88
CA ALA A 47 12.66 -0.39 -3.79
C ALA A 47 11.26 0.16 -4.10
N ASP A 48 10.98 0.49 -5.37
CA ASP A 48 9.66 0.94 -5.80
C ASP A 48 8.63 -0.20 -5.76
N LEU A 49 9.04 -1.40 -6.19
CA LEU A 49 8.18 -2.59 -6.17
C LEU A 49 7.77 -2.99 -4.74
N VAL A 50 8.72 -2.97 -3.80
CA VAL A 50 8.44 -3.28 -2.38
C VAL A 50 7.55 -2.20 -1.78
N ALA A 51 7.90 -0.93 -1.98
CA ALA A 51 7.11 0.18 -1.43
C ALA A 51 5.67 0.19 -1.94
N ILE A 52 5.43 -0.09 -3.23
CA ILE A 52 4.09 0.00 -3.78
C ILE A 52 3.17 -1.12 -3.27
N VAL A 53 3.67 -2.35 -3.13
CA VAL A 53 2.86 -3.47 -2.60
C VAL A 53 2.55 -3.29 -1.11
N GLU A 54 3.45 -2.65 -0.35
CA GLU A 54 3.21 -2.28 1.05
C GLU A 54 2.13 -1.20 1.18
N ILE A 55 2.22 -0.14 0.35
CA ILE A 55 1.27 0.98 0.36
C ILE A 55 -0.13 0.57 -0.13
N MET A 56 -0.23 -0.42 -1.03
CA MET A 56 -1.53 -0.89 -1.51
C MET A 56 -2.32 -1.72 -0.49
N GLN A 57 -1.70 -2.21 0.58
CA GLN A 57 -2.40 -2.94 1.66
C GLN A 57 -3.45 -2.08 2.39
N PRO A 58 -3.12 -0.90 2.93
CA PRO A 58 -4.12 -0.01 3.53
C PRO A 58 -5.13 0.53 2.50
N VAL A 59 -4.76 0.67 1.23
CA VAL A 59 -5.72 1.03 0.16
C VAL A 59 -6.80 -0.04 0.01
N GLY A 60 -6.42 -1.32 0.08
CA GLY A 60 -7.35 -2.45 0.05
C GLY A 60 -8.38 -2.42 1.18
N THR A 61 -8.11 -1.72 2.29
CA THR A 61 -9.07 -1.54 3.39
C THR A 61 -9.97 -0.31 3.22
N GLY A 62 -9.89 0.40 2.09
CA GLY A 62 -10.64 1.61 1.80
C GLY A 62 -10.03 2.91 2.35
N LEU A 63 -8.79 2.87 2.88
CA LEU A 63 -8.08 4.08 3.29
C LEU A 63 -7.41 4.72 2.08
N ASP A 64 -7.78 5.95 1.74
CA ASP A 64 -7.11 6.69 0.67
C ASP A 64 -5.78 7.28 1.15
N VAL A 65 -4.72 6.47 1.07
CA VAL A 65 -3.35 6.87 1.44
C VAL A 65 -2.74 7.90 0.49
N PHE A 66 -3.31 8.11 -0.70
CA PHE A 66 -2.78 9.02 -1.71
C PHE A 66 -3.42 10.42 -1.63
N GLN A 67 -4.57 10.54 -0.97
CA GLN A 67 -5.25 11.81 -0.77
C GLN A 67 -4.33 12.85 -0.11
N GLY A 68 -4.22 14.03 -0.72
CA GLY A 68 -3.38 15.11 -0.22
C GLY A 68 -1.87 14.91 -0.43
N ARG A 69 -1.44 13.83 -1.09
CA ARG A 69 -0.03 13.49 -1.36
C ARG A 69 0.24 13.43 -2.86
N PRO A 70 0.36 14.60 -3.55
CA PRO A 70 0.50 14.63 -5.01
C PRO A 70 1.80 13.99 -5.50
N ALA A 71 2.90 14.12 -4.76
CA ALA A 71 4.18 13.48 -5.11
C ALA A 71 4.07 11.94 -5.07
N LEU A 72 3.49 11.41 -3.99
CA LEU A 72 3.22 9.98 -3.84
C LEU A 72 2.26 9.45 -4.92
N SER A 73 1.19 10.19 -5.23
CA SER A 73 0.24 9.83 -6.28
C SER A 73 0.93 9.73 -7.65
N ALA A 74 1.74 10.73 -8.00
CA ALA A 74 2.46 10.75 -9.26
C ALA A 74 3.51 9.62 -9.32
N TRP A 75 4.15 9.29 -8.20
CA TRP A 75 5.06 8.14 -8.12
C TRP A 75 4.34 6.81 -8.35
N ARG A 76 3.21 6.58 -7.68
CA ARG A 76 2.36 5.40 -7.90
C ARG A 76 2.02 5.24 -9.38
N ASP A 77 1.58 6.32 -10.03
CA ASP A 77 1.16 6.26 -11.43
C ASP A 77 2.32 5.90 -12.37
N ARG A 78 3.53 6.41 -12.10
CA ARG A 78 4.75 6.01 -12.81
C ARG A 78 5.10 4.55 -12.57
N VAL A 79 5.07 4.10 -11.32
CA VAL A 79 5.35 2.69 -10.96
C VAL A 79 4.37 1.74 -11.62
N LYS A 80 3.06 2.05 -11.55
CA LYS A 80 2.00 1.28 -12.22
C LYS A 80 2.21 1.20 -13.73
N LYS A 81 2.65 2.30 -14.35
CA LYS A 81 2.95 2.34 -15.79
C LYS A 81 4.17 1.47 -16.15
N GLU A 82 5.25 1.52 -15.37
CA GLU A 82 6.47 0.73 -15.62
C GLU A 82 6.24 -0.78 -15.39
N ILE A 83 5.42 -1.17 -14.42
CA ILE A 83 5.02 -2.57 -14.19
C ILE A 83 4.10 -3.07 -15.30
N GLY A 84 3.27 -2.19 -15.86
CA GLY A 84 2.15 -2.53 -16.71
C GLY A 84 0.85 -2.57 -15.91
N VAL A 85 -0.16 -1.82 -16.39
CA VAL A 85 -1.44 -1.61 -15.70
C VAL A 85 -2.15 -2.93 -15.41
N GLU A 86 -2.19 -3.84 -16.38
CA GLU A 86 -2.88 -5.14 -16.25
C GLU A 86 -2.22 -6.01 -15.18
N VAL A 87 -0.87 -6.11 -15.20
CA VAL A 87 -0.11 -6.89 -14.20
C VAL A 87 -0.26 -6.28 -12.81
N PHE A 88 -0.25 -4.96 -12.71
CA PHE A 88 -0.48 -4.27 -11.46
C PHE A 88 -1.87 -4.57 -10.89
N ASP A 89 -2.91 -4.47 -11.71
CA ASP A 89 -4.28 -4.71 -11.27
C ASP A 89 -4.54 -6.18 -10.94
N GLU A 90 -3.95 -7.11 -11.70
CA GLU A 90 -3.98 -8.54 -11.42
C GLU A 90 -3.33 -8.86 -10.06
N ALA A 91 -2.11 -8.36 -9.83
CA ALA A 91 -1.37 -8.62 -8.60
C ALA A 91 -2.09 -8.09 -7.35
N HIS A 92 -2.81 -6.97 -7.47
CA HIS A 92 -3.55 -6.36 -6.36
C HIS A 92 -5.00 -6.85 -6.24
N LYS A 93 -5.49 -7.71 -7.14
CA LYS A 93 -6.89 -8.15 -7.16
C LYS A 93 -7.38 -8.70 -5.83
N THR A 94 -6.58 -9.52 -5.16
CA THR A 94 -6.95 -10.13 -3.87
C THR A 94 -6.98 -9.10 -2.76
N ILE A 95 -5.97 -8.22 -2.66
CA ILE A 95 -5.90 -7.21 -1.58
C ILE A 95 -7.00 -6.14 -1.72
N MET A 96 -7.44 -5.86 -2.96
CA MET A 96 -8.55 -4.95 -3.23
C MET A 96 -9.93 -5.57 -2.97
N ASN A 97 -10.00 -6.86 -2.63
CA ASN A 97 -11.21 -7.55 -2.21
C ASN A 97 -11.05 -8.04 -0.77
N VAL A 98 -11.23 -7.14 0.19
CA VAL A 98 -10.96 -7.42 1.61
C VAL A 98 -11.81 -8.58 2.16
N ASP A 99 -13.00 -8.80 1.62
CA ASP A 99 -13.89 -9.91 2.00
C ASP A 99 -13.33 -11.28 1.57
N ALA A 100 -12.58 -11.31 0.47
CA ALA A 100 -11.91 -12.53 -0.01
C ALA A 100 -10.55 -12.77 0.67
N LEU A 101 -10.04 -11.81 1.45
CA LEU A 101 -8.69 -11.87 2.00
C LEU A 101 -8.51 -13.02 2.99
N ALA A 102 -9.48 -13.22 3.88
CA ALA A 102 -9.46 -14.30 4.87
C ALA A 102 -9.42 -15.68 4.19
N GLN A 103 -10.31 -15.91 3.22
CA GLN A 103 -10.34 -17.14 2.42
C GLN A 103 -9.05 -17.36 1.62
N ALA A 104 -8.44 -16.28 1.11
CA ALA A 104 -7.18 -16.35 0.39
C ALA A 104 -6.01 -16.74 1.30
N PHE A 105 -6.00 -16.33 2.57
CA PHE A 105 -4.98 -16.73 3.54
C PHE A 105 -5.16 -18.19 3.97
N GLU A 106 -6.39 -18.58 4.28
CA GLU A 106 -6.76 -19.97 4.61
C GLU A 106 -6.35 -20.95 3.49
N SER A 107 -6.72 -20.64 2.24
CA SER A 107 -6.39 -21.50 1.08
C SER A 107 -4.88 -21.61 0.80
N LYS A 108 -4.07 -20.68 1.32
CA LYS A 108 -2.60 -20.68 1.21
C LYS A 108 -1.90 -21.25 2.45
N GLY A 109 -2.65 -21.70 3.46
CA GLY A 109 -2.10 -22.19 4.72
C GLY A 109 -1.41 -21.10 5.55
N ILE A 110 -1.79 -19.84 5.34
CA ILE A 110 -1.31 -18.70 6.12
C ILE A 110 -2.32 -18.49 7.25
N PRO A 111 -1.90 -18.59 8.53
CA PRO A 111 -2.80 -18.43 9.68
C PRO A 111 -3.33 -16.99 9.83
#